data_AF-X8DUN6-F1
#
_entry.id   AF-X8DUN6-F1
#
_cell.length_a   1.000
_cell.length_b   1.000
_cell.length_c   1.000
_cell.angle_alpha   90.00
_cell.angle_beta   90.00
_cell.angle_gamma   90.00
#
_symmetry.space_group_name_H-M   'P 1'
#
loop_
_entity.id
_entity.type
_entity.pdbx_description
1 polymer ?
#
loop_
_entity_poly.entity_id
_entity_poly.type
_entity_poly.pdbx_seq_one_letter_code
_entity_poly.pdbx_strand_id
1 'polypeptide(L)'
;MSNDSADIDAVQRLRYDVFSSEPGFQLASTPEAFEGRDADRFDEHCDHLLVREDVSGDVVGCYRMLPPPGAIAAGGLYSATEFDISGLDSLRPQLVEMGRAVVRGDHRTGAVVLLMWAGSWPTWIAATTRMSPDVCRFPCRTAPNKHPVARCVPCVTS
;
A
#
# COMPACT_ATOMS: atom_id res chain seq x y z
N MET A 1 3.89 4.67 -5.51
CA MET A 1 4.65 3.42 -5.46
C MET A 1 6.09 3.80 -5.18
N SER A 2 6.67 3.27 -4.10
CA SER A 2 8.05 3.55 -3.73
C SER A 2 8.75 2.29 -3.25
N ASN A 3 10.04 2.23 -3.55
CA ASN A 3 11.01 1.27 -3.02
C ASN A 3 12.17 1.98 -2.31
N ASP A 4 12.01 3.29 -2.04
CA ASP A 4 12.99 4.05 -1.29
C ASP A 4 12.97 3.63 0.18
N SER A 5 14.14 3.34 0.72
CA SER A 5 14.35 3.04 2.14
C SER A 5 13.69 4.04 3.11
N ALA A 6 13.68 5.34 2.78
CA ALA A 6 13.07 6.37 3.64
C ALA A 6 11.53 6.29 3.63
N ASP A 7 10.94 5.98 2.47
CA ASP A 7 9.50 5.77 2.34
C ASP A 7 9.06 4.48 3.03
N ILE A 8 9.87 3.43 2.90
CA ILE A 8 9.62 2.14 3.57
C ILE A 8 9.69 2.30 5.09
N ASP A 9 10.68 3.02 5.63
CA ASP A 9 10.77 3.29 7.07
C ASP A 9 9.54 4.06 7.58
N ALA A 10 9.10 5.08 6.84
CA ALA A 10 7.90 5.85 7.18
C ALA A 10 6.63 4.98 7.19
N VAL A 11 6.50 4.07 6.22
CA VAL A 11 5.40 3.10 6.14
C VAL A 11 5.44 2.10 7.29
N GLN A 12 6.61 1.56 7.62
CA GLN A 12 6.80 0.60 8.71
C GLN A 12 6.39 1.19 10.06
N ARG A 13 6.73 2.47 10.31
CA ARG A 13 6.29 3.19 11.50
C ARG A 13 4.80 3.44 11.51
N LEU A 14 4.21 3.88 10.39
CA LEU A 14 2.77 4.08 10.29
C LEU A 14 1.99 2.78 10.58
N ARG A 15 2.46 1.65 10.03
CA ARG A 15 1.88 0.33 10.31
C ARG A 15 1.97 0.00 11.79
N TYR A 16 3.13 0.18 12.40
CA TYR A 16 3.32 -0.04 13.84
C TYR A 16 2.35 0.80 14.68
N ASP A 17 2.23 2.10 14.41
CA ASP A 17 1.38 3.02 15.15
C ASP A 17 -0.10 2.63 15.06
N VAL A 18 -0.57 2.29 13.86
CA VAL A 18 -1.97 1.86 13.65
C VAL A 18 -2.20 0.48 14.29
N PHE A 19 -1.32 -0.49 14.05
CA PHE A 19 -1.50 -1.85 14.57
C PHE A 19 -1.35 -1.95 16.09
N SER A 20 -0.45 -1.18 16.71
CA SER A 20 -0.30 -1.13 18.17
C SER A 20 -1.50 -0.51 18.88
N SER A 21 -2.23 0.37 18.19
CA SER A 21 -3.43 1.03 18.73
C SER A 21 -4.73 0.28 18.42
N GLU A 22 -4.71 -0.72 17.54
CA GLU A 22 -5.89 -1.48 17.16
C GLU A 22 -6.17 -2.63 18.16
N PRO A 23 -7.38 -2.68 18.79
CA PRO A 23 -7.69 -3.69 19.79
C PRO A 23 -7.63 -5.11 19.22
N GLY A 24 -6.84 -5.99 19.86
CA GLY A 24 -6.75 -7.41 19.50
C GLY A 24 -5.66 -7.75 18.47
N PHE A 25 -4.92 -6.76 17.97
CA PHE A 25 -3.73 -7.02 17.16
C PHE A 25 -2.51 -7.17 18.07
N GLN A 26 -1.84 -8.32 17.99
CA GLN A 26 -0.58 -8.57 18.69
C GLN A 26 0.57 -8.37 17.72
N LEU A 27 1.35 -7.31 17.94
CA LEU A 27 2.59 -7.11 17.23
C LEU A 27 3.55 -8.26 17.55
N ALA A 28 4.20 -8.77 16.51
CA ALA A 28 5.23 -9.78 16.68
C ALA A 28 6.37 -9.21 17.53
N SER A 29 6.92 -10.01 18.45
CA SER A 29 8.06 -9.62 19.28
C SER A 29 9.37 -9.71 18.47
N THR A 30 9.49 -8.86 17.45
CA THR A 30 10.68 -8.78 16.60
C THR A 30 11.56 -7.59 17.02
N PRO A 31 12.88 -7.61 16.73
CA PRO A 31 13.77 -6.47 16.96
C PRO A 31 13.22 -5.16 16.40
N GLU A 32 12.61 -5.21 15.21
CA GLU A 32 12.03 -4.05 14.52
C GLU A 32 10.83 -3.49 15.28
N ALA A 33 10.00 -4.35 15.88
CA ALA A 33 8.89 -3.92 16.72
C ALA A 33 9.36 -3.18 17.97
N PHE A 34 10.51 -3.55 18.56
CA PHE A 34 11.13 -2.80 19.66
C PHE A 34 11.63 -1.41 19.23
N GLU A 35 11.87 -1.22 17.94
CA GLU A 35 12.25 0.06 17.34
C GLU A 35 11.04 0.84 16.80
N GLY A 36 9.81 0.40 17.08
CA GLY A 36 8.58 1.05 16.64
C GLY A 36 8.26 0.84 15.17
N ARG A 37 8.66 -0.30 14.60
CA ARG A 37 8.47 -0.63 13.18
C ARG A 37 7.77 -1.99 13.03
N ASP A 38 6.68 -2.02 12.28
CA ASP A 38 6.12 -3.27 11.76
C ASP A 38 6.85 -3.56 10.46
N ALA A 39 7.83 -4.46 10.49
CA ALA A 39 8.67 -4.82 9.36
C ALA A 39 8.81 -6.35 9.27
N ASP A 40 8.83 -6.88 8.05
CA ASP A 40 9.10 -8.29 7.82
C ASP A 40 9.95 -8.52 6.56
N ARG A 41 10.38 -9.78 6.39
CA ARG A 41 11.20 -10.23 5.25
C ARG A 41 10.52 -10.09 3.89
N PHE A 42 9.23 -9.81 3.81
CA PHE A 42 8.53 -9.62 2.54
C PHE A 42 8.64 -8.16 2.07
N ASP A 43 8.90 -7.21 2.97
CA ASP A 43 8.91 -5.79 2.62
C ASP A 43 9.97 -5.43 1.56
N GLU A 44 11.10 -6.13 1.51
CA GLU A 44 12.14 -5.92 0.48
C GLU A 44 11.71 -6.38 -0.93
N HIS A 45 10.72 -7.26 -1.00
CA HIS A 45 10.20 -7.84 -2.25
C HIS A 45 8.85 -7.26 -2.67
N CYS A 46 8.30 -6.35 -1.86
CA CYS A 46 7.02 -5.72 -2.12
C CYS A 46 7.20 -4.35 -2.76
N ASP A 47 6.26 -4.01 -3.63
CA ASP A 47 6.04 -2.62 -3.99
C ASP A 47 5.15 -1.96 -2.92
N HIS A 48 5.58 -0.81 -2.41
CA HIS A 48 4.84 -0.08 -1.37
C HIS A 48 4.01 1.03 -2.00
N LEU A 49 2.69 0.99 -1.81
CA LEU A 49 1.83 2.12 -2.09
C LEU A 49 1.73 3.00 -0.84
N LEU A 50 1.97 4.29 -1.04
CA LEU A 50 1.85 5.31 -0.01
C LEU A 50 0.81 6.34 -0.45
N VAL A 51 -0.03 6.75 0.48
CA VAL A 51 -0.91 7.91 0.36
C VAL A 51 -0.35 8.98 1.28
N ARG A 52 -0.09 10.15 0.72
CA ARG A 52 0.39 11.31 1.47
C ARG A 52 -0.70 12.37 1.55
N GLU A 53 -0.76 13.06 2.69
CA GLU A 53 -1.57 14.27 2.80
C GLU A 53 -0.84 15.42 2.10
N ASP A 54 -1.54 16.14 1.21
CA ASP A 54 -0.94 17.23 0.42
C ASP A 54 -0.42 18.40 1.28
N VAL A 55 -1.02 18.64 2.45
CA VAL A 55 -0.71 19.80 3.29
C VAL A 55 0.51 19.56 4.16
N SER A 56 0.54 18.45 4.90
CA SER A 56 1.66 18.10 5.79
C SER A 56 2.79 17.36 5.07
N GLY A 57 2.48 16.65 3.98
CA GLY A 57 3.38 15.69 3.34
C GLY A 57 3.46 14.34 4.06
N ASP A 58 2.74 14.17 5.17
CA ASP A 58 2.76 12.95 5.98
C ASP A 58 2.18 11.76 5.23
N VAL A 59 2.70 10.56 5.51
CA VAL A 59 2.09 9.31 5.06
C VAL A 59 0.87 9.02 5.94
N VAL A 60 -0.31 9.05 5.32
CA VAL A 60 -1.61 8.87 5.99
C VAL A 60 -2.26 7.53 5.69
N GLY A 61 -1.76 6.81 4.69
CA GLY A 61 -2.18 5.45 4.41
C GLY A 61 -1.14 4.72 3.58
N CYS A 62 -1.12 3.39 3.69
CA CYS A 62 -0.24 2.57 2.90
C CYS A 62 -0.78 1.14 2.76
N TYR A 63 -0.32 0.45 1.73
CA TYR A 63 -0.43 -1.00 1.62
C TYR A 63 0.71 -1.52 0.75
N ARG A 64 1.03 -2.80 0.87
CA ARG A 64 2.09 -3.44 0.08
C ARG A 64 1.50 -4.40 -0.95
N MET A 65 2.18 -4.53 -2.08
CA MET A 65 1.88 -5.50 -3.13
C MET A 65 3.09 -6.40 -3.34
N LEU A 66 2.89 -7.71 -3.22
CA LEU A 66 3.91 -8.73 -3.49
C LEU A 66 3.63 -9.35 -4.87
N PRO A 67 4.39 -8.98 -5.91
CA PRO A 67 4.22 -9.54 -7.24
C PRO A 67 4.79 -10.97 -7.32
N PRO A 68 4.43 -11.78 -8.34
CA PRO A 68 4.89 -13.16 -8.47
C PRO A 68 6.42 -13.35 -8.39
N PRO A 69 7.26 -12.51 -9.06
CA PRO A 69 8.71 -12.62 -8.91
C PRO A 69 9.19 -12.34 -7.47
N GLY A 70 8.55 -11.40 -6.78
CA GLY A 70 8.82 -11.08 -5.38
C GLY A 70 8.42 -12.23 -4.45
N ALA A 71 7.28 -12.88 -4.70
CA ALA A 71 6.86 -14.07 -3.94
C ALA A 71 7.85 -15.23 -4.10
N ILE A 72 8.42 -15.43 -5.29
CA ILE A 72 9.46 -16.44 -5.51
C ILE A 72 10.74 -16.08 -4.74
N ALA A 73 11.17 -14.82 -4.79
CA ALA A 73 12.35 -14.34 -4.06
C ALA A 73 12.18 -14.45 -2.54
N ALA A 74 10.98 -14.15 -2.04
CA ALA A 74 10.59 -14.32 -0.65
C ALA A 74 10.36 -15.80 -0.26
N GLY A 75 10.53 -16.77 -1.16
CA GLY A 75 10.31 -18.19 -0.89
C GLY A 75 8.84 -18.58 -0.65
N GLY A 76 7.89 -17.72 -1.03
CA GLY A 76 6.46 -17.98 -0.95
C GLY A 76 5.61 -16.72 -0.76
N LEU A 77 4.30 -16.92 -0.73
CA LEU A 77 3.32 -15.92 -0.32
C LEU A 77 3.22 -15.88 1.21
N TYR A 78 2.94 -14.72 1.80
CA TYR A 78 2.65 -14.66 3.23
C TYR A 78 1.40 -15.49 3.54
N SER A 79 0.38 -15.45 2.69
CA SER A 79 -0.85 -16.22 2.89
C SER A 79 -0.61 -17.73 2.97
N ALA A 80 0.45 -18.24 2.33
CA ALA A 80 0.81 -19.66 2.38
C ALA A 80 1.41 -20.09 3.73
N THR A 81 1.86 -19.14 4.55
CA THR A 81 2.37 -19.44 5.90
C THR A 81 1.24 -19.52 6.93
N GLU A 82 0.11 -18.89 6.66
CA GLU A 82 -1.04 -18.80 7.57
C GLU A 82 -2.20 -19.73 7.16
N PHE A 83 -2.34 -20.03 5.87
CA PHE A 83 -3.49 -20.76 5.31
C PHE A 83 -3.06 -21.81 4.27
N ASP A 84 -3.87 -22.87 4.14
CA ASP A 84 -3.76 -23.77 2.99
C ASP A 84 -4.37 -23.12 1.74
N ILE A 85 -3.48 -22.74 0.82
CA ILE A 85 -3.83 -22.10 -0.46
C ILE A 85 -3.46 -22.99 -1.66
N SER A 86 -3.29 -24.30 -1.46
CA SER A 86 -2.98 -25.26 -2.53
C SER A 86 -3.97 -25.20 -3.71
N GLY A 87 -5.24 -24.85 -3.43
CA GLY A 87 -6.25 -24.66 -4.47
C GLY A 87 -5.98 -23.50 -5.44
N LEU A 88 -5.02 -22.62 -5.14
CA LEU A 88 -4.63 -21.48 -5.98
C LEU A 88 -3.34 -21.73 -6.78
N ASP A 89 -2.75 -22.92 -6.72
CA ASP A 89 -1.44 -23.24 -7.31
C ASP A 89 -1.35 -22.89 -8.79
N SER A 90 -2.41 -23.15 -9.58
CA SER A 90 -2.45 -22.82 -11.00
C SER A 90 -2.44 -21.32 -11.29
N LEU A 91 -2.85 -20.49 -10.32
CA LEU A 91 -2.92 -19.04 -10.45
C LEU A 91 -1.69 -18.33 -9.88
N ARG A 92 -0.87 -18.99 -9.04
CA ARG A 92 0.31 -18.40 -8.39
C ARG A 92 1.23 -17.60 -9.31
N PRO A 93 1.52 -18.01 -10.57
CA PRO A 93 2.37 -17.22 -11.46
C PRO A 93 1.81 -15.86 -11.86
N GLN A 94 0.51 -15.62 -11.64
CA GLN A 94 -0.23 -14.41 -12.02
C GLN A 94 -0.82 -13.67 -10.81
N LEU A 95 -0.64 -14.21 -9.60
CA LEU A 95 -1.22 -13.63 -8.38
C LEU A 95 -0.31 -12.54 -7.80
N VAL A 96 -0.91 -11.40 -7.52
CA VAL A 96 -0.31 -10.35 -6.68
C VAL A 96 -0.98 -10.40 -5.32
N GLU A 97 -0.20 -10.62 -4.27
CA GLU A 97 -0.71 -10.58 -2.90
C GLU A 97 -0.70 -9.14 -2.40
N MET A 98 -1.84 -8.67 -1.88
CA MET A 98 -1.97 -7.36 -1.24
C MET A 98 -2.07 -7.55 0.27
N GLY A 99 -1.36 -6.73 1.04
CA GLY A 99 -1.36 -6.88 2.49
C GLY A 99 -0.96 -5.62 3.25
N ARG A 100 -1.04 -5.74 4.58
CA ARG A 100 -0.63 -4.72 5.55
C ARG A 100 -1.22 -3.33 5.25
N ALA A 101 -2.47 -3.31 4.81
CA ALA A 101 -3.18 -2.07 4.50
C ALA A 101 -3.55 -1.33 5.79
N VAL A 102 -3.09 -0.09 5.91
CA VAL A 102 -3.42 0.77 7.05
C VAL A 102 -3.79 2.17 6.57
N VAL A 103 -4.70 2.80 7.31
CA VAL A 103 -5.07 4.20 7.15
C VAL A 103 -5.11 4.83 8.54
N ARG A 104 -4.41 5.95 8.70
CA ARG A 104 -4.37 6.73 9.93
C ARG A 104 -5.80 7.12 10.33
N GLY A 105 -6.14 7.01 11.61
CA GLY A 105 -7.52 7.11 12.11
C GLY A 105 -8.24 8.41 11.73
N ASP A 106 -7.52 9.53 11.78
CA ASP A 106 -7.94 10.88 11.37
C ASP A 106 -8.19 11.03 9.86
N HIS A 107 -7.67 10.10 9.04
CA HIS A 107 -7.77 10.08 7.59
C HIS A 107 -8.59 8.90 7.04
N ARG A 108 -9.29 8.15 7.90
CA ARG A 108 -10.20 7.04 7.51
C ARG A 108 -11.45 7.57 6.80
N THR A 109 -11.25 8.09 5.60
CA THR A 109 -12.30 8.54 4.70
C THR A 109 -12.42 7.58 3.53
N GLY A 110 -13.62 7.45 2.95
CA GLY A 110 -13.81 6.65 1.74
C GLY A 110 -12.90 7.08 0.59
N ALA A 111 -12.49 8.35 0.55
CA ALA A 111 -11.57 8.88 -0.45
C ALA A 111 -10.17 8.25 -0.37
N VAL A 112 -9.60 8.09 0.83
CA VAL A 112 -8.27 7.48 1.00
C VAL A 112 -8.28 6.01 0.60
N VAL A 113 -9.33 5.28 1.00
CA VAL A 113 -9.52 3.88 0.60
C VAL A 113 -9.65 3.79 -0.92
N LEU A 114 -10.49 4.62 -1.55
CA LEU A 114 -10.63 4.66 -3.01
C LEU A 114 -9.32 5.02 -3.71
N LEU A 115 -8.50 5.91 -3.17
CA LEU A 115 -7.18 6.25 -3.71
C LEU A 115 -6.21 5.08 -3.62
N MET A 116 -6.22 4.33 -2.52
CA MET A 116 -5.42 3.11 -2.40
C MET A 116 -5.85 2.07 -3.45
N TRP A 117 -7.16 1.86 -3.63
CA TRP A 117 -7.70 0.98 -4.67
C TRP A 117 -7.40 1.47 -6.10
N ALA A 118 -7.49 2.77 -6.36
CA ALA A 118 -7.17 3.32 -7.68
C ALA A 118 -5.67 3.21 -7.98
N GLY A 119 -4.82 3.36 -6.95
CA GLY A 119 -3.37 3.28 -7.06
C GLY A 119 -2.84 1.87 -7.34
N SER A 120 -3.61 0.81 -7.09
CA SER A 120 -3.25 -0.55 -7.49
C SER A 120 -3.41 -0.76 -9.00
N TRP A 121 -4.35 -0.05 -9.62
CA TRP A 121 -4.77 -0.29 -11.00
C TRP A 121 -3.64 -0.12 -12.05
N PRO A 122 -2.75 0.90 -11.97
CA PRO A 122 -1.63 1.04 -12.90
C PRO A 122 -0.63 -0.11 -12.81
N THR A 123 -0.33 -0.61 -11.61
CA THR A 123 0.58 -1.76 -11.41
C THR A 123 -0.03 -3.05 -11.95
N TRP A 124 -1.33 -3.26 -11.74
CA TRP A 124 -2.06 -4.36 -12.35
C TRP A 124 -2.02 -4.31 -13.88
N ILE A 125 -2.33 -3.15 -14.47
CA ILE A 125 -2.25 -2.98 -15.92
C ILE A 125 -0.83 -3.22 -16.42
N ALA A 126 0.21 -2.66 -15.79
CA ALA A 126 1.59 -2.84 -16.22
C ALA A 126 2.09 -4.29 -16.13
N ALA A 127 1.67 -5.03 -15.09
CA ALA A 127 1.97 -6.46 -14.95
C ALA A 127 1.25 -7.31 -16.02
N THR A 128 0.08 -6.89 -16.50
CA THR A 128 -0.68 -7.59 -17.56
C THR A 128 -0.51 -7.02 -18.98
N THR A 129 0.04 -5.83 -19.15
CA THR A 129 0.07 -5.11 -20.44
C THR A 129 1.21 -4.09 -20.48
N ARG A 130 2.08 -4.25 -21.48
CA ARG A 130 3.21 -3.35 -21.76
C ARG A 130 2.71 -1.94 -22.15
N MET A 131 2.56 -1.02 -21.19
CA MET A 131 2.13 0.37 -21.47
C MET A 131 2.86 1.41 -20.61
N SER A 132 3.17 2.55 -21.23
CA SER A 132 4.17 3.56 -20.82
C SER A 132 3.82 4.41 -19.57
N PRO A 133 4.81 5.03 -18.89
CA PRO A 133 4.71 5.45 -17.48
C PRO A 133 4.07 6.82 -17.16
N ASP A 134 3.53 7.58 -18.12
CA ASP A 134 3.34 9.03 -17.94
C ASP A 134 2.01 9.50 -17.30
N VAL A 135 1.13 8.62 -16.79
CA VAL A 135 -0.30 8.98 -16.63
C VAL A 135 -0.82 9.28 -15.20
N CYS A 136 -0.10 9.03 -14.11
CA CYS A 136 -0.72 9.17 -12.77
C CYS A 136 0.08 10.03 -11.79
N ARG A 137 -0.08 11.36 -11.87
CA ARG A 137 0.11 12.27 -10.73
C ARG A 137 -1.23 12.91 -10.35
N PHE A 138 -1.77 12.52 -9.20
CA PHE A 138 -3.00 13.08 -8.61
C PHE A 138 -2.63 14.04 -7.46
N PRO A 139 -2.97 15.33 -7.54
CA PRO A 139 -2.92 16.22 -6.37
C PRO A 139 -4.25 16.14 -5.59
N CYS A 140 -4.16 15.88 -4.29
CA CYS A 140 -5.28 15.76 -3.36
C CYS A 140 -5.44 17.02 -2.51
N ARG A 141 -5.98 18.12 -3.05
CA ARG A 141 -6.32 19.28 -2.21
C ARG A 141 -7.66 19.09 -1.50
N THR A 142 -7.63 19.14 -0.18
CA THR A 142 -8.81 19.36 0.68
C THR A 142 -9.23 20.83 0.62
N ALA A 143 -10.48 21.11 0.21
CA ALA A 143 -11.12 22.41 0.39
C ALA A 143 -12.06 22.38 1.61
N PRO A 144 -12.19 23.51 2.34
CA PRO A 144 -12.91 23.53 3.60
C PRO A 144 -14.42 23.56 3.38
N ASN A 145 -15.10 22.60 4.01
CA ASN A 145 -16.53 22.55 4.29
C ASN A 145 -17.54 22.37 3.13
N LYS A 146 -18.34 21.31 3.31
CA LYS A 146 -19.68 21.00 2.76
C LYS A 146 -19.76 20.25 1.42
N HIS A 147 -20.04 18.95 1.57
CA HIS A 147 -20.60 17.95 0.62
C HIS A 147 -19.70 17.48 -0.55
N PRO A 148 -19.35 16.17 -0.62
CA PRO A 148 -18.42 15.66 -1.61
C PRO A 148 -19.15 15.23 -2.88
N VAL A 149 -18.98 15.99 -3.95
CA VAL A 149 -19.04 15.47 -5.31
C VAL A 149 -17.74 15.86 -5.98
N ALA A 150 -16.82 14.90 -6.03
CA ALA A 150 -15.55 15.05 -6.72
C ALA A 150 -15.84 15.25 -8.22
N ARG A 151 -15.37 16.36 -8.78
CA ARG A 151 -15.45 16.65 -10.22
C ARG A 151 -14.05 16.77 -10.79
N CYS A 152 -13.76 15.96 -11.81
CA CYS A 152 -12.56 16.04 -12.63
C CYS A 152 -12.61 17.29 -13.51
N VAL A 153 -11.51 18.03 -13.61
CA VAL A 153 -11.31 19.03 -14.67
C VAL A 153 -9.99 18.71 -15.36
N PRO A 154 -9.96 18.53 -16.70
CA PRO A 154 -8.74 18.27 -17.44
C PRO A 154 -7.88 19.53 -17.52
N CYS A 155 -6.57 19.40 -17.27
CA CYS A 155 -5.62 20.46 -17.54
C CYS A 155 -5.19 20.40 -19.01
N VAL A 156 -5.50 21.44 -19.76
CA VAL A 156 -5.06 21.64 -21.15
C VAL A 156 -3.60 22.10 -21.10
N THR A 157 -2.72 21.38 -21.80
CA THR A 157 -1.29 21.69 -21.95
C THR A 157 -1.08 22.95 -22.80
N SER A 158 -0.25 23.89 -22.32
CA SER A 158 0.40 24.91 -23.16
C SER A 158 1.72 24.40 -23.70
#